data_AF-A0A8X6FHY1-F1
#
_entry.id   AF-A0A8X6FHY1-F1
#
_cell.length_a   1.000
_cell.length_b   1.000
_cell.length_c   1.000
_cell.angle_alpha   90.00
_cell.angle_beta   90.00
_cell.angle_gamma   90.00
#
_symmetry.space_group_name_H-M   'P 1'
#
loop_
_entity.id
_entity.type
_entity.pdbx_description
1 polymer ?
#
loop_
_entity_poly.entity_id
_entity_poly.type
_entity_poly.pdbx_seq_one_letter_code
_entity_poly.pdbx_strand_id
1 'polypeptide(L)'
;MKSSRTKIATERQSYENDQMHIQSRRFQEACEAMRKNAAKFLEKELSSGSSSEDEIDDLQIMKKTFSNYSEEESSNLRKIREFLQDTLTSGAVVCLICIESVKRNDKIWSCQNCYCMLHLECIQKWAKDSLYHLSAHLDEEKKEKNLKWCCPKCRYDYEPVKQFKYFCFCGKIENPVYDSWNIPHSCGKTCDKKLKPECGHTCCLLCHPGPCPPCPKTVLVSCCCSKSEKVSRRCSSQEWFCGKQCGRLLSCKIHYCEVPCHKGPCPPCNRQSKQKCLCGLHISLRPCYDLKWQCEKVCSKLLDCEKHYCEIICHEGPCPSCPSSGPRSCPCGKQLCVIPCTESVQPCGDTCDKLLECELHRCSQRCHYGPCGKVSNFLY
;
A
#
# COMPACT_ATOMS: atom_id res chain seq x y z
N MET A 1 60.24 33.95 55.09
CA MET A 1 60.19 33.57 53.65
C MET A 1 58.89 32.88 53.18
N LYS A 2 57.90 32.56 54.04
CA LYS A 2 56.64 31.88 53.61
C LYS A 2 55.46 32.79 53.27
N SER A 3 55.51 34.10 53.56
CA SER A 3 54.38 35.04 53.32
C SER A 3 54.38 35.67 51.91
N SER A 4 55.56 35.85 51.29
CA SER A 4 55.67 36.47 49.96
C SER A 4 55.29 35.54 48.81
N ARG A 5 55.43 34.21 48.97
CA ARG A 5 55.05 33.23 47.94
C ARG A 5 53.53 33.09 47.77
N THR A 6 52.75 33.27 48.83
CA THR A 6 51.29 33.12 48.80
C THR A 6 50.60 34.32 48.13
N LYS A 7 51.12 35.55 48.33
CA LYS A 7 50.59 36.76 47.67
C LYS A 7 50.77 36.74 46.15
N ILE A 8 51.93 36.29 45.69
CA ILE A 8 52.26 36.17 44.25
C ILE A 8 51.38 35.10 43.56
N ALA A 9 50.99 34.04 44.27
CA ALA A 9 50.11 33.00 43.74
C ALA A 9 48.66 33.50 43.58
N THR A 10 48.14 34.27 44.55
CA THR A 10 46.80 34.87 44.47
C THR A 10 46.68 35.98 43.42
N GLU A 11 47.73 36.79 43.22
CA GLU A 11 47.75 37.83 42.18
C GLU A 11 47.86 37.24 40.76
N ARG A 12 48.56 36.11 40.60
CA ARG A 12 48.56 35.37 39.32
C ARG A 12 47.20 34.78 38.99
N GLN A 13 46.51 34.20 39.98
CA GLN A 13 45.16 33.65 39.78
C GLN A 13 44.11 34.73 39.50
N SER A 14 44.20 35.92 40.11
CA SER A 14 43.29 37.02 39.77
C SER A 14 43.55 37.54 38.37
N TYR A 15 44.82 37.68 37.96
CA TYR A 15 45.17 38.13 36.62
C TYR A 15 44.77 37.13 35.53
N GLU A 16 44.92 35.83 35.76
CA GLU A 16 44.47 34.78 34.83
C GLU A 16 42.93 34.72 34.72
N ASN A 17 42.21 34.88 35.82
CA ASN A 17 40.75 34.96 35.80
C ASN A 17 40.24 36.22 35.08
N ASP A 18 40.88 37.37 35.30
CA ASP A 18 40.56 38.61 34.59
C ASP A 18 40.84 38.48 33.10
N GLN A 19 41.95 37.86 32.70
CA GLN A 19 42.24 37.58 31.29
C GLN A 19 41.21 36.64 30.66
N MET A 20 40.76 35.60 31.36
CA MET A 20 39.73 34.68 30.87
C MET A 20 38.38 35.39 30.72
N HIS A 21 38.04 36.28 31.65
CA HIS A 21 36.80 37.07 31.60
C HIS A 21 36.81 38.12 30.49
N ILE A 22 37.97 38.72 30.20
CA ILE A 22 38.19 39.64 29.07
C ILE A 22 38.09 38.88 27.74
N GLN A 23 38.68 37.68 27.64
CA GLN A 23 38.55 36.83 26.44
C GLN A 23 37.10 36.38 26.21
N SER A 24 36.39 36.00 27.27
CA SER A 24 34.97 35.62 27.19
C SER A 24 34.08 36.80 26.73
N ARG A 25 34.33 38.01 27.26
CA ARG A 25 33.62 39.22 26.84
C ARG A 25 33.92 39.58 25.39
N ARG A 26 35.18 39.51 24.97
CA ARG A 26 35.59 39.71 23.56
C ARG A 26 34.95 38.69 22.62
N PHE A 27 34.81 37.44 23.06
CA PHE A 27 34.12 36.41 22.29
C PHE A 27 32.61 36.68 22.17
N GLN A 28 31.96 37.11 23.26
CA GLN A 28 30.55 37.53 23.22
C GLN A 28 30.34 38.75 22.31
N GLU A 29 31.22 39.75 22.39
CA GLU A 29 31.19 40.93 21.52
C GLU A 29 31.40 40.53 20.04
N ALA A 30 32.32 39.61 19.75
CA ALA A 30 32.52 39.08 18.41
C ALA A 30 31.29 38.30 17.91
N CYS A 31 30.68 37.46 18.75
CA CYS A 31 29.45 36.74 18.41
C CYS A 31 28.26 37.70 18.21
N GLU A 32 28.13 38.76 19.01
CA GLU A 32 27.11 39.79 18.81
C GLU A 32 27.36 40.62 17.56
N ALA A 33 28.61 40.98 17.27
CA ALA A 33 28.96 41.68 16.04
C ALA A 33 28.66 40.80 14.82
N MET A 34 28.95 39.50 14.90
CA MET A 34 28.66 38.53 13.85
C MET A 34 27.16 38.28 13.70
N ARG A 35 26.39 38.24 14.80
CA ARG A 35 24.90 38.20 14.78
C ARG A 35 24.29 39.48 14.25
N LYS A 36 24.80 40.66 14.62
CA LYS A 36 24.35 41.96 14.11
C LYS A 36 24.71 42.12 12.64
N ASN A 37 25.87 41.65 12.20
CA ASN A 37 26.24 41.63 10.79
C ASN A 37 25.40 40.61 10.02
N ALA A 38 25.13 39.43 10.56
CA ALA A 38 24.21 38.47 9.96
C ALA A 38 22.78 39.01 9.88
N ALA A 39 22.31 39.70 10.93
CA ALA A 39 21.02 40.37 10.93
C ALA A 39 20.99 41.54 9.92
N LYS A 40 22.05 42.35 9.82
CA LYS A 40 22.19 43.38 8.78
C LYS A 40 22.29 42.78 7.38
N PHE A 41 22.90 41.61 7.21
CA PHE A 41 22.93 40.90 5.93
C PHE A 41 21.54 40.35 5.59
N LEU A 42 20.80 39.85 6.58
CA LEU A 42 19.42 39.41 6.41
C LEU A 42 18.48 40.58 6.12
N GLU A 43 18.66 41.70 6.81
CA GLU A 43 17.94 42.96 6.55
C GLU A 43 18.32 43.52 5.18
N LYS A 44 19.60 43.41 4.78
CA LYS A 44 20.06 43.73 3.43
C LYS A 44 19.53 42.74 2.39
N GLU A 45 19.36 41.46 2.66
CA GLU A 45 18.65 40.53 1.75
C GLU A 45 17.15 40.82 1.69
N LEU A 46 16.56 41.39 2.76
CA LEU A 46 15.16 41.84 2.82
C LEU A 46 14.92 43.24 2.25
N SER A 47 15.94 44.11 2.23
CA SER A 47 15.87 45.51 1.76
C SER A 47 16.64 45.76 0.45
N SER A 48 17.54 44.86 0.09
CA SER A 48 18.11 44.66 -1.25
C SER A 48 17.75 43.28 -1.82
N GLY A 49 16.63 42.72 -1.34
CA GLY A 49 15.74 41.98 -2.23
C GLY A 49 15.49 42.91 -3.40
N SER A 50 16.18 42.63 -4.51
CA SER A 50 16.15 43.43 -5.70
C SER A 50 14.72 43.39 -6.20
N SER A 51 13.92 44.40 -5.86
CA SER A 51 12.58 44.63 -6.38
C SER A 51 12.67 44.86 -7.89
N SER A 52 12.84 43.78 -8.64
CA SER A 52 12.47 43.74 -10.04
C SER A 52 10.95 43.67 -10.10
N GLU A 53 10.37 44.31 -11.12
CA GLU A 53 8.93 44.27 -11.38
C GLU A 53 8.42 42.82 -11.52
N ASP A 54 9.30 41.90 -11.93
CA ASP A 54 9.04 40.48 -12.10
C ASP A 54 8.66 39.74 -10.79
N GLU A 55 9.26 40.09 -9.63
CA GLU A 55 8.95 39.42 -8.35
C GLU A 55 7.55 39.78 -7.83
N ILE A 56 7.11 41.01 -8.12
CA ILE A 56 5.77 41.49 -7.75
C ILE A 56 4.71 40.80 -8.62
N ASP A 57 4.99 40.59 -9.91
CA ASP A 57 4.12 39.87 -10.84
C ASP A 57 3.98 38.38 -10.45
N ASP A 58 5.08 37.71 -10.13
CA ASP A 58 5.09 36.30 -9.70
C ASP A 58 4.18 36.06 -8.47
N LEU A 59 4.21 36.95 -7.47
CA LEU A 59 3.32 36.86 -6.30
C LEU A 59 1.84 37.06 -6.64
N GLN A 60 1.54 37.93 -7.61
CA GLN A 60 0.16 38.14 -8.09
C GLN A 60 -0.36 36.92 -8.86
N ILE A 61 0.47 36.33 -9.72
CA ILE A 61 0.15 35.09 -10.45
C ILE A 61 -0.16 33.96 -9.46
N MET A 62 0.64 33.83 -8.40
CA MET A 62 0.42 32.84 -7.34
C MET A 62 -0.93 33.03 -6.65
N LYS A 63 -1.24 34.24 -6.19
CA LYS A 63 -2.53 34.55 -5.53
C LYS A 63 -3.71 34.29 -6.47
N LYS A 64 -3.61 34.71 -7.73
CA LYS A 64 -4.66 34.52 -8.74
C LYS A 64 -4.95 33.04 -8.99
N THR A 65 -3.90 32.23 -9.10
CA THR A 65 -4.01 30.78 -9.35
C THR A 65 -4.75 30.06 -8.23
N PHE A 66 -4.47 30.40 -6.97
CA PHE A 66 -5.06 29.74 -5.79
C PHE A 66 -6.34 30.40 -5.25
N SER A 67 -6.85 31.47 -5.86
CA SER A 67 -8.02 32.23 -5.38
C SER A 67 -9.25 31.39 -5.01
N ASN A 68 -9.44 30.24 -5.66
CA ASN A 68 -10.58 29.33 -5.45
C ASN A 68 -10.36 28.27 -4.36
N TYR A 69 -9.20 28.24 -3.70
CA TYR A 69 -8.88 27.28 -2.65
C TYR A 69 -8.62 28.02 -1.32
N SER A 70 -9.29 27.58 -0.27
CA SER A 70 -9.01 28.03 1.10
C SER A 70 -7.58 27.65 1.51
N GLU A 71 -6.90 28.49 2.30
CA GLU A 71 -5.53 28.31 2.81
C GLU A 71 -5.31 27.09 3.72
N GLU A 72 -6.30 26.21 3.88
CA GLU A 72 -6.11 24.96 4.60
C GLU A 72 -5.10 24.07 3.87
N GLU A 73 -3.92 23.94 4.48
CA GLU A 73 -2.73 23.29 3.94
C GLU A 73 -2.92 21.78 3.74
N SER A 74 -3.55 21.39 2.64
CA SER A 74 -3.43 20.01 2.17
C SER A 74 -2.02 19.79 1.59
N SER A 75 -1.41 18.65 1.87
CA SER A 75 -0.08 18.28 1.34
C SER A 75 0.03 18.43 -0.19
N ASN A 76 -1.08 18.23 -0.91
CA ASN A 76 -1.13 18.39 -2.36
C ASN A 76 -1.07 19.86 -2.79
N LEU A 77 -1.75 20.78 -2.09
CA LEU A 77 -1.69 22.21 -2.39
C LEU A 77 -0.28 22.76 -2.14
N ARG A 78 0.39 22.30 -1.08
CA ARG A 78 1.78 22.66 -0.82
C ARG A 78 2.72 22.24 -1.96
N LYS A 79 2.61 20.99 -2.44
CA LYS A 79 3.40 20.52 -3.59
C LYS A 79 3.15 21.35 -4.85
N ILE A 80 1.89 21.71 -5.12
CA ILE A 80 1.57 22.56 -6.29
C ILE A 80 2.19 23.95 -6.13
N ARG A 81 2.19 24.49 -4.90
CA ARG A 81 2.83 25.77 -4.59
C ARG A 81 4.34 25.72 -4.84
N GLU A 82 5.00 24.63 -4.44
CA GLU A 82 6.41 24.37 -4.72
C GLU A 82 6.67 24.29 -6.23
N PHE A 83 5.90 23.48 -6.98
CA PHE A 83 6.02 23.40 -8.44
C PHE A 83 5.82 24.74 -9.14
N LEU A 84 4.85 25.54 -8.69
CA LEU A 84 4.61 26.87 -9.23
C LEU A 84 5.75 27.82 -8.92
N GLN A 85 6.25 27.82 -7.69
CA GLN A 85 7.38 28.64 -7.29
C GLN A 85 8.62 28.31 -8.12
N ASP A 86 8.91 27.02 -8.33
CA ASP A 86 10.00 26.57 -9.20
C ASP A 86 9.79 27.02 -10.65
N THR A 87 8.55 26.98 -11.16
CA THR A 87 8.24 27.38 -12.55
C THR A 87 8.35 28.88 -12.77
N LEU A 88 8.03 29.69 -11.76
CA LEU A 88 8.13 31.16 -11.82
C LEU A 88 9.57 31.63 -11.63
N THR A 89 10.31 30.98 -10.72
CA THR A 89 11.69 31.33 -10.42
C THR A 89 12.61 31.02 -11.60
N SER A 90 13.18 32.05 -12.20
CA SER A 90 14.13 31.92 -13.30
C SER A 90 15.29 30.98 -12.94
N GLY A 91 15.50 29.94 -13.75
CA GLY A 91 16.60 28.98 -13.55
C GLY A 91 16.36 27.89 -12.51
N ALA A 92 15.23 27.88 -11.77
CA ALA A 92 14.93 26.82 -10.80
C ALA A 92 14.59 25.48 -11.47
N VAL A 93 14.06 25.51 -12.71
CA VAL A 93 13.77 24.31 -13.49
C VAL A 93 14.96 23.99 -14.40
N VAL A 94 15.59 22.84 -14.19
CA VAL A 94 16.71 22.35 -15.00
C VAL A 94 16.29 21.12 -15.80
N CYS A 95 16.61 21.10 -17.09
CA CYS A 95 16.39 19.94 -17.94
C CYS A 95 17.39 18.84 -17.60
N LEU A 96 16.92 17.68 -17.14
CA LEU A 96 17.79 16.56 -16.71
C LEU A 96 18.59 15.89 -17.84
N ILE A 97 18.32 16.22 -19.10
CA ILE A 97 19.00 15.63 -20.26
C ILE A 97 20.18 16.49 -20.70
N CYS A 98 19.98 17.81 -20.85
CA CYS A 98 21.03 18.74 -21.27
C CYS A 98 21.66 19.54 -20.12
N ILE A 99 21.09 19.46 -18.91
CA ILE A 99 21.54 20.15 -17.68
C ILE A 99 21.41 21.69 -17.79
N GLU A 100 20.74 22.18 -18.84
CA GLU A 100 20.46 23.61 -19.02
C GLU A 100 19.16 24.02 -18.34
N SER A 101 19.09 25.30 -17.93
CA SER A 101 17.89 25.93 -17.40
C SER A 101 16.75 25.95 -18.44
N VAL A 102 15.54 25.64 -18.00
CA VAL A 102 14.33 25.74 -18.83
C VAL A 102 13.81 27.17 -18.74
N LYS A 103 13.81 27.88 -19.86
CA LYS A 103 13.38 29.28 -19.94
C LYS A 103 11.88 29.40 -20.15
N ARG A 104 11.31 30.55 -19.77
CA ARG A 104 9.87 30.86 -19.92
C ARG A 104 9.35 30.73 -21.36
N ASN A 105 10.20 30.94 -22.37
CA ASN A 105 9.88 30.86 -23.80
C ASN A 105 10.22 29.51 -24.46
N ASP A 106 10.84 28.58 -23.73
CA ASP A 106 11.26 27.32 -24.31
C ASP A 106 10.05 26.41 -24.61
N LYS A 107 10.17 25.58 -25.64
CA LYS A 107 9.22 24.49 -25.87
C LYS A 107 9.58 23.33 -24.95
N ILE A 108 8.63 22.96 -24.10
CA ILE A 108 8.86 21.94 -23.08
C ILE A 108 7.98 20.70 -23.28
N TRP A 109 8.36 19.63 -22.61
CA TRP A 109 7.53 18.48 -22.34
C TRP A 109 7.46 18.25 -20.84
N SER A 110 6.24 18.02 -20.33
CA SER A 110 5.99 17.73 -18.92
C SER A 110 5.56 16.29 -18.70
N CYS A 111 6.23 15.57 -17.79
CA CYS A 111 5.84 14.20 -17.46
C CYS A 111 4.47 14.14 -16.77
N GLN A 112 3.58 13.26 -17.22
CA GLN A 112 2.24 13.07 -16.61
C GLN A 112 2.27 12.44 -15.21
N ASN A 113 3.36 11.74 -14.85
CA ASN A 113 3.49 11.06 -13.56
C ASN A 113 4.27 11.89 -12.52
N CYS A 114 5.45 12.40 -12.88
CA CYS A 114 6.31 13.15 -11.95
C CYS A 114 6.38 14.66 -12.20
N TYR A 115 5.71 15.16 -13.25
CA TYR A 115 5.59 16.58 -13.59
C TYR A 115 6.92 17.31 -13.82
N CYS A 116 8.01 16.57 -14.08
CA CYS A 116 9.26 17.20 -14.51
C CYS A 116 9.11 17.85 -15.87
N MET A 117 9.76 19.00 -16.04
CA MET A 117 9.83 19.73 -17.30
C MET A 117 11.18 19.47 -17.94
N LEU A 118 11.17 19.10 -19.21
CA LEU A 118 12.35 18.87 -20.04
C LEU A 118 12.16 19.63 -21.34
N HIS A 119 13.25 20.09 -21.97
CA HIS A 119 13.15 20.66 -23.32
C HIS A 119 12.55 19.64 -24.29
N LEU A 120 11.66 20.10 -25.17
CA LEU A 120 10.95 19.25 -26.12
C LEU A 120 11.92 18.46 -27.01
N GLU A 121 12.98 19.11 -27.48
CA GLU A 121 13.99 18.48 -28.34
C GLU A 121 14.81 17.41 -27.59
N CYS A 122 15.10 17.65 -26.31
CA CYS A 122 15.83 16.69 -25.48
C CYS A 122 15.02 15.41 -25.29
N ILE A 123 13.72 15.53 -24.94
CA ILE A 123 12.89 14.34 -24.73
C ILE A 123 12.61 13.60 -26.04
N GLN A 124 12.51 14.31 -27.16
CA GLN A 124 12.35 13.71 -28.49
C GLN A 124 13.54 12.82 -28.84
N LYS A 125 14.78 13.29 -28.59
CA LYS A 125 15.99 12.49 -28.79
C LYS A 125 16.03 11.30 -27.84
N TRP A 126 15.81 11.55 -26.55
CA TRP A 126 15.78 10.49 -25.53
C TRP A 126 14.81 9.35 -25.85
N ALA A 127 13.58 9.67 -26.25
CA ALA A 127 12.59 8.66 -26.60
C ALA A 127 12.98 7.86 -27.84
N LYS A 128 13.50 8.52 -28.89
CA LYS A 128 13.97 7.85 -30.10
C LYS A 128 15.13 6.89 -29.81
N ASP A 129 16.12 7.35 -29.05
CA ASP A 129 17.29 6.54 -28.70
C ASP A 129 16.88 5.35 -27.82
N SER A 130 16.01 5.58 -26.84
CA SER A 130 15.47 4.51 -25.97
C SER A 130 14.75 3.42 -26.77
N LEU A 131 13.89 3.83 -27.72
CA LEU A 131 13.16 2.89 -28.58
C LEU A 131 14.09 2.16 -29.55
N TYR A 132 15.09 2.85 -30.10
CA TYR A 132 16.10 2.24 -30.98
C TYR A 132 16.86 1.12 -30.26
N HIS A 133 17.40 1.39 -29.07
CA HIS A 133 18.10 0.40 -28.27
C HIS A 133 17.20 -0.78 -27.89
N LEU A 134 15.94 -0.53 -27.52
CA LEU A 134 15.01 -1.60 -27.17
C LEU A 134 14.64 -2.46 -28.39
N SER A 135 14.45 -1.83 -29.56
CA SER A 135 14.11 -2.54 -30.80
C SER A 135 15.23 -3.42 -31.36
N ALA A 136 16.50 -3.10 -31.04
CA ALA A 136 17.66 -3.89 -31.44
C ALA A 136 17.76 -5.23 -30.70
N HIS A 137 17.11 -5.36 -29.55
CA HIS A 137 17.17 -6.55 -28.69
C HIS A 137 15.91 -7.43 -28.72
N LEU A 138 14.91 -7.08 -29.55
CA LEU A 138 13.62 -7.79 -29.62
C LEU A 138 13.41 -8.45 -30.99
N ASP A 139 12.94 -9.70 -30.99
CA ASP A 139 12.48 -10.41 -32.20
C ASP A 139 11.31 -9.66 -32.87
N GLU A 140 11.24 -9.67 -34.20
CA GLU A 140 10.26 -8.91 -35.02
C GLU A 140 8.80 -9.05 -34.53
N GLU A 141 8.38 -10.25 -34.10
CA GLU A 141 7.01 -10.52 -33.64
C GLU A 141 6.63 -9.85 -32.29
N LYS A 142 7.62 -9.43 -31.49
CA LYS A 142 7.41 -8.78 -30.18
C LYS A 142 7.58 -7.26 -30.21
N LYS A 143 8.04 -6.69 -31.34
CA LYS A 143 8.33 -5.26 -31.49
C LYS A 143 7.08 -4.39 -31.37
N GLU A 144 5.95 -4.80 -31.96
CA GLU A 144 4.76 -3.93 -32.01
C GLU A 144 4.00 -3.81 -30.68
N LYS A 145 4.15 -4.76 -29.74
CA LYS A 145 3.34 -4.80 -28.51
C LYS A 145 4.06 -4.34 -27.24
N ASN A 146 5.39 -4.25 -27.24
CA ASN A 146 6.17 -4.02 -26.02
C ASN A 146 7.18 -2.87 -26.09
N LEU A 147 7.30 -2.16 -27.21
CA LEU A 147 8.20 -1.02 -27.29
C LEU A 147 7.64 0.16 -26.50
N LYS A 148 8.21 0.44 -25.33
CA LYS A 148 7.90 1.61 -24.50
C LYS A 148 9.19 2.35 -24.17
N TRP A 149 9.08 3.66 -24.04
CA TRP A 149 10.18 4.50 -23.56
C TRP A 149 9.82 5.08 -22.20
N CYS A 150 10.80 5.35 -21.35
CA CYS A 150 10.55 5.77 -19.98
C CYS A 150 10.97 7.22 -19.73
N CYS A 151 10.30 7.88 -18.78
CA CYS A 151 10.69 9.21 -18.32
C CYS A 151 12.10 9.19 -17.68
N PRO A 152 13.01 10.10 -18.04
CA PRO A 152 14.35 10.16 -17.43
C PRO A 152 14.35 10.31 -15.91
N LYS A 153 13.37 11.01 -15.34
CA LYS A 153 13.28 11.27 -13.90
C LYS A 153 12.65 10.12 -13.12
N CYS A 154 11.44 9.70 -13.50
CA CYS A 154 10.64 8.76 -12.71
C CYS A 154 10.51 7.36 -13.32
N ARG A 155 11.10 7.14 -14.50
CA ARG A 155 11.04 5.88 -15.25
C ARG A 155 9.61 5.39 -15.54
N TYR A 156 8.63 6.29 -15.55
CA TYR A 156 7.28 5.96 -15.99
C TYR A 156 7.26 5.70 -17.49
N ASP A 157 6.64 4.60 -17.89
CA ASP A 157 6.61 4.15 -19.28
C ASP A 157 5.56 4.89 -20.11
N TYR A 158 5.95 5.22 -21.33
CA TYR A 158 5.12 5.87 -22.34
C TYR A 158 5.12 5.04 -23.61
N GLU A 159 3.96 5.05 -24.28
CA GLU A 159 3.82 4.48 -25.61
C GLU A 159 4.62 5.29 -26.64
N PRO A 160 5.09 4.67 -27.74
CA PRO A 160 5.77 5.35 -28.82
C PRO A 160 4.85 6.40 -29.46
N VAL A 161 5.28 7.65 -29.47
CA VAL A 161 4.55 8.75 -30.10
C VAL A 161 5.22 9.15 -31.41
N LYS A 162 4.44 9.30 -32.48
CA LYS A 162 4.95 9.72 -33.80
C LYS A 162 5.54 11.13 -33.76
N GLN A 163 4.94 12.02 -32.98
CA GLN A 163 5.39 13.40 -32.84
C GLN A 163 5.14 13.89 -31.41
N PHE A 164 6.19 14.40 -30.77
CA PHE A 164 6.07 15.11 -29.51
C PHE A 164 5.58 16.53 -29.79
N LYS A 165 4.43 16.86 -29.22
CA LYS A 165 3.83 18.18 -29.30
C LYS A 165 4.01 18.92 -27.97
N TYR A 166 4.23 20.23 -28.07
CA TYR A 166 4.29 21.10 -26.91
C TYR A 166 2.87 21.58 -26.58
N PHE A 167 2.37 21.17 -25.43
CA PHE A 167 1.06 21.60 -24.92
C PHE A 167 1.23 22.34 -23.61
N CYS A 168 0.25 23.19 -23.29
CA CYS A 168 0.15 23.73 -21.94
C CYS A 168 -0.08 22.63 -20.90
N PHE A 169 0.13 22.92 -19.61
CA PHE A 169 -0.01 21.91 -18.55
C PHE A 169 -1.38 21.23 -18.50
N CYS A 170 -2.46 21.92 -18.90
CA CYS A 170 -3.80 21.33 -18.96
C CYS A 170 -4.06 20.49 -20.22
N GLY A 171 -3.19 20.56 -21.24
CA GLY A 171 -3.29 19.82 -22.50
C GLY A 171 -4.27 20.41 -23.52
N LYS A 172 -4.91 21.55 -23.22
CA LYS A 172 -5.95 22.14 -24.08
C LYS A 172 -5.42 22.93 -25.28
N ILE A 173 -4.26 23.56 -25.14
CA ILE A 173 -3.69 24.45 -26.16
C ILE A 173 -2.31 23.92 -26.56
N GLU A 174 -2.12 23.70 -27.86
CA GLU A 174 -0.83 23.40 -28.47
C GLU A 174 -0.04 24.70 -28.68
N ASN A 175 1.24 24.72 -28.33
CA ASN A 175 2.12 25.90 -28.36
C ASN A 175 1.51 27.13 -27.66
N PRO A 176 1.32 27.10 -26.32
CA PRO A 176 0.79 28.25 -25.58
C PRO A 176 1.65 29.50 -25.79
N VAL A 177 0.98 30.63 -26.01
CA VAL A 177 1.63 31.95 -26.12
C VAL A 177 2.13 32.38 -24.75
N TYR A 178 3.35 32.88 -24.69
CA TYR A 178 3.91 33.47 -23.47
C TYR A 178 3.23 34.79 -23.15
N ASP A 179 2.82 34.95 -21.88
CA ASP A 179 2.20 36.16 -21.34
C ASP A 179 2.70 36.32 -19.90
N SER A 180 3.21 37.50 -19.55
CA SER A 180 3.76 37.79 -18.23
C SER A 180 2.74 37.56 -17.11
N TRP A 181 1.45 37.85 -17.33
CA TRP A 181 0.40 37.72 -16.30
C TRP A 181 -0.09 36.29 -16.06
N ASN A 182 0.51 35.31 -16.74
CA ASN A 182 0.16 33.90 -16.66
C ASN A 182 1.38 33.06 -16.29
N ILE A 183 1.12 31.88 -15.73
CA ILE A 183 2.19 30.93 -15.44
C ILE A 183 2.88 30.56 -16.77
N PRO A 184 4.22 30.58 -16.85
CA PRO A 184 4.96 30.15 -18.04
C PRO A 184 4.51 28.76 -18.50
N HIS A 185 4.43 28.55 -19.81
CA HIS A 185 3.92 27.30 -20.41
C HIS A 185 2.46 26.95 -20.07
N SER A 186 1.71 27.83 -19.41
CA SER A 186 0.27 27.67 -19.16
C SER A 186 -0.57 28.37 -20.24
N CYS A 187 -1.87 28.09 -20.26
CA CYS A 187 -2.79 28.76 -21.19
C CYS A 187 -3.61 29.89 -20.54
N GLY A 188 -3.38 30.23 -19.27
CA GLY A 188 -4.14 31.25 -18.52
C GLY A 188 -5.62 30.93 -18.25
N LYS A 189 -6.18 29.86 -18.82
CA LYS A 189 -7.58 29.41 -18.60
C LYS A 189 -7.67 28.46 -17.41
N THR A 190 -8.90 28.19 -16.96
CA THR A 190 -9.19 27.13 -15.98
C THR A 190 -8.65 25.78 -16.46
N CYS A 191 -8.11 24.98 -15.53
CA CYS A 191 -7.48 23.70 -15.83
C CYS A 191 -8.50 22.68 -16.35
N ASP A 192 -9.67 22.58 -15.71
CA ASP A 192 -10.79 21.67 -16.02
C ASP A 192 -10.42 20.18 -16.17
N LYS A 193 -9.22 19.76 -15.76
CA LYS A 193 -8.87 18.34 -15.69
C LYS A 193 -9.81 17.63 -14.71
N LYS A 194 -10.18 16.39 -15.07
CA LYS A 194 -10.90 15.49 -14.17
C LYS A 194 -10.05 15.23 -12.93
N LEU A 195 -10.61 15.48 -11.76
CA LEU A 195 -9.93 15.25 -10.50
C LEU A 195 -9.86 13.76 -10.20
N LYS A 196 -8.80 13.34 -9.50
CA LYS A 196 -8.62 11.97 -9.00
C LYS A 196 -8.66 12.01 -7.46
N PRO A 197 -9.52 11.23 -6.79
CA PRO A 197 -10.51 10.29 -7.34
C PRO A 197 -11.64 11.00 -8.11
N GLU A 198 -12.24 10.28 -9.07
CA GLU A 198 -13.32 10.83 -9.89
C GLU A 198 -14.53 11.14 -9.02
N CYS A 199 -14.86 12.42 -8.88
CA CYS A 199 -15.97 12.90 -8.06
C CYS A 199 -17.03 13.66 -8.87
N GLY A 200 -16.96 13.60 -10.20
CA GLY A 200 -17.83 14.38 -11.12
C GLY A 200 -17.46 15.86 -11.24
N HIS A 201 -16.47 16.34 -10.47
CA HIS A 201 -15.99 17.71 -10.51
C HIS A 201 -14.65 17.83 -11.25
N THR A 202 -14.40 19.03 -11.78
CA THR A 202 -13.17 19.39 -12.50
C THR A 202 -12.30 20.34 -11.68
N CYS A 203 -11.01 20.41 -12.03
CA CYS A 203 -10.08 21.32 -11.38
C CYS A 203 -10.45 22.79 -11.62
N CYS A 204 -10.66 23.55 -10.54
CA CYS A 204 -11.02 24.97 -10.56
C CYS A 204 -9.82 25.94 -10.54
N LEU A 205 -8.59 25.42 -10.50
CA LEU A 205 -7.39 26.27 -10.62
C LEU A 205 -7.21 26.74 -12.06
N LEU A 206 -6.47 27.82 -12.26
CA LEU A 206 -5.89 28.14 -13.57
C LEU A 206 -4.94 27.01 -14.01
N CYS A 207 -4.61 26.96 -15.30
CA CYS A 207 -3.67 25.99 -15.85
C CYS A 207 -2.34 26.05 -15.08
N HIS A 208 -2.02 24.95 -14.38
CA HIS A 208 -0.96 24.90 -13.39
C HIS A 208 -0.03 23.71 -13.65
N PRO A 209 1.26 23.79 -13.27
CA PRO A 209 2.17 22.65 -13.24
C PRO A 209 1.79 21.70 -12.10
N GLY A 210 2.29 20.46 -12.16
CA GLY A 210 2.06 19.50 -11.10
C GLY A 210 0.69 18.80 -11.12
N PRO A 211 0.41 17.98 -10.09
CA PRO A 211 -0.86 17.25 -9.97
C PRO A 211 -2.02 18.20 -9.63
N CYS A 212 -3.25 17.86 -10.06
CA CYS A 212 -4.42 18.62 -9.62
C CYS A 212 -4.72 18.37 -8.13
N PRO A 213 -5.09 19.39 -7.35
CA PRO A 213 -5.44 19.23 -5.94
C PRO A 213 -6.79 18.50 -5.77
N PRO A 214 -7.09 18.02 -4.54
CA PRO A 214 -8.39 17.44 -4.24
C PRO A 214 -9.52 18.44 -4.45
N CYS A 215 -10.73 17.93 -4.71
CA CYS A 215 -11.89 18.78 -5.00
C CYS A 215 -12.21 19.75 -3.84
N PRO A 216 -12.30 21.08 -4.08
CA PRO A 216 -12.57 22.07 -3.05
C PRO A 216 -14.07 22.21 -2.76
N LYS A 217 -14.92 21.63 -3.61
CA LYS A 217 -16.38 21.73 -3.48
C LYS A 217 -16.86 20.97 -2.25
N THR A 218 -17.87 21.55 -1.61
CA THR A 218 -18.53 20.95 -0.46
C THR A 218 -19.82 20.27 -0.91
N VAL A 219 -20.07 19.06 -0.43
CA VAL A 219 -21.21 18.22 -0.76
C VAL A 219 -21.89 17.73 0.52
N LEU A 220 -23.19 17.45 0.42
CA LEU A 220 -23.98 16.96 1.53
C LEU A 220 -23.86 15.43 1.62
N VAL A 221 -23.28 14.90 2.70
CA VAL A 221 -22.99 13.47 2.84
C VAL A 221 -23.69 12.83 4.02
N SER A 222 -24.23 11.63 3.82
CA SER A 222 -24.81 10.79 4.87
C SER A 222 -23.73 9.96 5.56
N CYS A 223 -23.90 9.69 6.85
CA CYS A 223 -22.97 8.84 7.60
C CYS A 223 -22.90 7.44 6.99
N CYS A 224 -21.78 6.73 7.12
CA CYS A 224 -21.66 5.33 6.70
C CYS A 224 -22.73 4.39 7.33
N CYS A 225 -23.29 4.75 8.49
CA CYS A 225 -24.41 3.99 9.08
C CYS A 225 -25.79 4.40 8.55
N SER A 226 -25.90 5.49 7.78
CA SER A 226 -27.14 6.10 7.29
C SER A 226 -28.17 6.52 8.36
N LYS A 227 -27.83 6.42 9.65
CA LYS A 227 -28.72 6.76 10.78
C LYS A 227 -28.64 8.22 11.24
N SER A 228 -27.68 8.98 10.73
CA SER A 228 -27.45 10.37 11.14
C SER A 228 -27.82 11.32 10.03
N GLU A 229 -28.22 12.54 10.42
CA GLU A 229 -28.53 13.63 9.49
C GLU A 229 -27.34 13.91 8.57
N LYS A 230 -27.64 14.37 7.36
CA LYS A 230 -26.61 14.66 6.37
C LYS A 230 -25.85 15.90 6.78
N VAL A 231 -24.52 15.87 6.65
CA VAL A 231 -23.63 16.97 7.01
C VAL A 231 -22.88 17.48 5.79
N SER A 232 -22.61 18.78 5.76
CA SER A 232 -21.85 19.43 4.70
C SER A 232 -20.35 19.10 4.88
N ARG A 233 -19.73 18.42 3.92
CA ARG A 233 -18.30 18.06 3.95
C ARG A 233 -17.65 18.26 2.59
N ARG A 234 -16.33 18.43 2.57
CA ARG A 234 -15.57 18.49 1.31
C ARG A 234 -15.78 17.21 0.49
N CYS A 235 -15.90 17.38 -0.82
CA CYS A 235 -16.09 16.30 -1.78
C CYS A 235 -14.91 15.31 -1.80
N SER A 236 -13.72 15.73 -1.40
CA SER A 236 -12.56 14.85 -1.18
C SER A 236 -12.68 13.94 0.05
N SER A 237 -13.58 14.26 0.98
CA SER A 237 -13.69 13.62 2.29
C SER A 237 -15.16 13.27 2.58
N GLN A 238 -15.77 12.55 1.63
CA GLN A 238 -17.18 12.14 1.70
C GLN A 238 -17.44 11.13 2.81
N GLU A 239 -16.48 10.24 3.08
CA GLU A 239 -16.62 9.23 4.12
C GLU A 239 -16.57 9.87 5.49
N TRP A 240 -17.62 9.64 6.29
CA TRP A 240 -17.67 10.12 7.66
C TRP A 240 -18.46 9.22 8.60
N PHE A 241 -18.02 9.24 9.86
CA PHE A 241 -18.58 8.45 10.95
C PHE A 241 -19.18 9.40 11.97
N CYS A 242 -20.42 9.14 12.38
CA CYS A 242 -21.13 10.02 13.31
C CYS A 242 -20.72 9.85 14.78
N GLY A 243 -19.83 8.91 15.08
CA GLY A 243 -19.42 8.58 16.46
C GLY A 243 -20.50 7.91 17.31
N LYS A 244 -21.77 7.91 16.89
CA LYS A 244 -22.85 7.20 17.59
C LYS A 244 -22.59 5.69 17.61
N GLN A 245 -23.07 5.02 18.66
CA GLN A 245 -22.97 3.57 18.78
C GLN A 245 -23.61 2.87 17.58
N CYS A 246 -22.91 1.88 17.02
CA CYS A 246 -23.34 1.18 15.81
C CYS A 246 -24.71 0.50 15.99
N GLY A 247 -24.87 -0.28 17.07
CA GLY A 247 -26.12 -0.95 17.44
C GLY A 247 -26.59 -2.01 16.43
N ARG A 248 -25.75 -2.45 15.48
CA ARG A 248 -26.06 -3.57 14.58
C ARG A 248 -25.99 -4.90 15.33
N LEU A 249 -26.88 -5.85 15.03
CA LEU A 249 -26.84 -7.19 15.59
C LEU A 249 -25.55 -7.91 15.14
N LEU A 250 -24.77 -8.42 16.09
CA LEU A 250 -23.52 -9.12 15.84
C LEU A 250 -23.77 -10.53 15.27
N SER A 251 -22.72 -11.17 14.74
CA SER A 251 -22.79 -12.53 14.19
C SER A 251 -23.32 -13.58 15.17
N CYS A 252 -23.15 -13.35 16.48
CA CYS A 252 -23.69 -14.19 17.54
C CYS A 252 -25.23 -14.15 17.67
N LYS A 253 -25.93 -13.27 16.94
CA LYS A 253 -27.40 -13.06 16.94
C LYS A 253 -28.04 -12.70 18.29
N ILE A 254 -27.26 -12.54 19.36
CA ILE A 254 -27.74 -12.22 20.71
C ILE A 254 -27.32 -10.80 21.12
N HIS A 255 -26.12 -10.36 20.73
CA HIS A 255 -25.54 -9.10 21.16
C HIS A 255 -25.50 -8.06 20.05
N TYR A 256 -25.53 -6.79 20.44
CA TYR A 256 -25.43 -5.64 19.55
C TYR A 256 -24.03 -5.04 19.57
N CYS A 257 -23.63 -4.43 18.46
CA CYS A 257 -22.33 -3.77 18.32
C CYS A 257 -22.26 -2.51 19.21
N GLU A 258 -21.33 -2.51 20.16
CA GLU A 258 -21.04 -1.40 21.09
C GLU A 258 -20.00 -0.42 20.55
N VAL A 259 -19.31 -0.77 19.46
CA VAL A 259 -18.30 0.09 18.83
C VAL A 259 -18.97 1.31 18.19
N PRO A 260 -18.31 2.49 18.22
CA PRO A 260 -18.73 3.65 17.45
C PRO A 260 -18.96 3.33 15.97
N CYS A 261 -19.77 4.15 15.30
CA CYS A 261 -20.08 4.00 13.89
C CYS A 261 -18.80 3.74 13.06
N HIS A 262 -18.78 2.63 12.34
CA HIS A 262 -17.63 2.18 11.58
C HIS A 262 -18.06 1.65 10.21
N LYS A 263 -17.11 1.56 9.28
CA LYS A 263 -17.32 1.00 7.94
C LYS A 263 -17.21 -0.52 7.99
N GLY A 264 -17.96 -1.22 7.13
CA GLY A 264 -17.85 -2.67 6.97
C GLY A 264 -18.59 -3.49 8.03
N PRO A 265 -18.34 -4.82 8.08
CA PRO A 265 -18.96 -5.74 9.03
C PRO A 265 -18.53 -5.42 10.47
N CYS A 266 -19.43 -5.68 11.43
CA CYS A 266 -19.12 -5.46 12.84
C CYS A 266 -18.00 -6.40 13.32
N PRO A 267 -17.14 -5.95 14.24
CA PRO A 267 -16.18 -6.83 14.88
C PRO A 267 -16.89 -8.00 15.58
N PRO A 268 -16.22 -9.14 15.75
CA PRO A 268 -16.79 -10.28 16.47
C PRO A 268 -17.17 -9.89 17.89
N CYS A 269 -18.21 -10.54 18.40
CA CYS A 269 -18.70 -10.33 19.75
C CYS A 269 -17.60 -10.72 20.78
N ASN A 270 -17.30 -9.82 21.71
CA ASN A 270 -16.26 -10.00 22.73
C ASN A 270 -16.73 -10.78 23.97
N ARG A 271 -18.00 -11.20 24.00
CA ARG A 271 -18.60 -11.91 25.13
C ARG A 271 -18.41 -13.41 24.97
N GLN A 272 -18.58 -14.13 26.07
CA GLN A 272 -18.61 -15.59 26.05
C GLN A 272 -20.01 -16.07 26.43
N SER A 273 -20.44 -17.19 25.86
CA SER A 273 -21.71 -17.84 26.21
C SER A 273 -21.47 -19.32 26.54
N LYS A 274 -22.34 -19.88 27.38
CA LYS A 274 -22.37 -21.32 27.65
C LYS A 274 -22.95 -22.01 26.43
N GLN A 275 -22.14 -22.77 25.72
CA GLN A 275 -22.54 -23.46 24.50
C GLN A 275 -22.48 -24.97 24.70
N LYS A 276 -23.52 -25.68 24.23
CA LYS A 276 -23.54 -27.14 24.16
C LYS A 276 -22.70 -27.61 22.99
N CYS A 277 -21.91 -28.65 23.21
CA CYS A 277 -21.16 -29.34 22.19
C CYS A 277 -22.10 -29.94 21.14
N LEU A 278 -21.61 -30.17 19.92
CA LEU A 278 -22.38 -30.86 18.87
C LEU A 278 -22.89 -32.25 19.30
N CYS A 279 -22.19 -32.96 20.21
CA CYS A 279 -22.67 -34.22 20.78
C CYS A 279 -23.76 -34.07 21.85
N GLY A 280 -24.05 -32.84 22.30
CA GLY A 280 -25.03 -32.53 23.34
C GLY A 280 -24.59 -32.80 24.78
N LEU A 281 -23.48 -33.51 25.01
CA LEU A 281 -23.06 -34.00 26.32
C LEU A 281 -22.23 -32.99 27.15
N HIS A 282 -21.51 -32.09 26.47
CA HIS A 282 -20.61 -31.15 27.13
C HIS A 282 -21.09 -29.71 26.96
N ILE A 283 -20.93 -28.91 28.01
CA ILE A 283 -21.19 -27.47 28.01
C ILE A 283 -19.88 -26.78 28.35
N SER A 284 -19.47 -25.81 27.54
CA SER A 284 -18.27 -25.01 27.78
C SER A 284 -18.54 -23.53 27.57
N LEU A 285 -17.76 -22.67 28.24
CA LEU A 285 -17.79 -21.23 28.09
C LEU A 285 -16.93 -20.85 26.88
N ARG A 286 -17.56 -20.43 25.79
CA ARG A 286 -16.87 -20.14 24.52
C ARG A 286 -17.29 -18.78 23.95
N PRO A 287 -16.49 -18.19 23.05
CA PRO A 287 -16.86 -16.95 22.40
C PRO A 287 -18.22 -17.06 21.70
N CYS A 288 -19.10 -16.09 21.97
CA CYS A 288 -20.47 -16.03 21.44
C CYS A 288 -20.55 -16.13 19.90
N TYR A 289 -19.52 -15.68 19.17
CA TYR A 289 -19.52 -15.67 17.71
C TYR A 289 -19.29 -17.06 17.09
N ASP A 290 -18.75 -18.00 17.88
CA ASP A 290 -18.41 -19.34 17.44
C ASP A 290 -19.51 -20.31 17.92
N LEU A 291 -20.59 -20.48 17.14
CA LEU A 291 -21.78 -21.20 17.58
C LEU A 291 -21.66 -22.74 17.47
N LYS A 292 -20.65 -23.25 16.74
CA LYS A 292 -20.48 -24.68 16.48
C LYS A 292 -19.18 -25.15 17.11
N TRP A 293 -19.26 -26.03 18.10
CA TRP A 293 -18.06 -26.59 18.72
C TRP A 293 -18.20 -28.08 19.00
N GLN A 294 -17.10 -28.81 18.79
CA GLN A 294 -16.94 -30.22 19.10
C GLN A 294 -15.92 -30.38 20.22
N CYS A 295 -16.17 -31.27 21.17
CA CYS A 295 -15.22 -31.58 22.23
C CYS A 295 -14.18 -32.59 21.72
N GLU A 296 -13.05 -32.69 22.40
CA GLU A 296 -11.99 -33.65 22.03
C GLU A 296 -12.23 -35.05 22.60
N LYS A 297 -13.42 -35.29 23.17
CA LYS A 297 -13.75 -36.59 23.76
C LYS A 297 -14.18 -37.58 22.68
N VAL A 298 -13.62 -38.78 22.73
CA VAL A 298 -14.07 -39.92 21.92
C VAL A 298 -15.53 -40.24 22.25
N CYS A 299 -16.34 -40.52 21.22
CA CYS A 299 -17.78 -40.76 21.36
C CYS A 299 -18.07 -41.99 22.26
N SER A 300 -17.33 -43.08 22.05
CA SER A 300 -17.41 -44.34 22.82
C SER A 300 -18.81 -44.94 22.96
N LYS A 301 -19.77 -44.55 22.12
CA LYS A 301 -21.08 -45.19 22.03
C LYS A 301 -20.96 -46.57 21.40
N LEU A 302 -21.76 -47.53 21.87
CA LEU A 302 -21.83 -48.86 21.29
C LEU A 302 -22.37 -48.75 19.86
N LEU A 303 -21.65 -49.33 18.90
CA LEU A 303 -22.03 -49.36 17.49
C LEU A 303 -23.19 -50.33 17.26
N ASP A 304 -23.81 -50.25 16.08
CA ASP A 304 -24.88 -51.15 15.60
C ASP A 304 -24.58 -52.64 15.74
N CYS A 305 -23.30 -53.01 15.71
CA CYS A 305 -22.83 -54.38 15.89
C CYS A 305 -22.84 -54.90 17.34
N GLU A 306 -23.19 -54.06 18.33
CA GLU A 306 -23.24 -54.34 19.78
C GLU A 306 -21.92 -54.83 20.42
N LYS A 307 -20.84 -54.98 19.65
CA LYS A 307 -19.54 -55.51 20.11
C LYS A 307 -18.40 -54.49 20.05
N HIS A 308 -18.56 -53.40 19.31
CA HIS A 308 -17.54 -52.36 19.13
C HIS A 308 -18.06 -51.00 19.57
N TYR A 309 -17.14 -50.14 19.99
CA TYR A 309 -17.43 -48.76 20.41
C TYR A 309 -16.96 -47.77 19.35
N CYS A 310 -17.65 -46.63 19.24
CA CYS A 310 -17.28 -45.56 18.33
C CYS A 310 -15.97 -44.89 18.78
N GLU A 311 -14.93 -44.97 17.95
CA GLU A 311 -13.60 -44.37 18.19
C GLU A 311 -13.47 -42.94 17.65
N ILE A 312 -14.51 -42.41 17.01
CA ILE A 312 -14.50 -41.07 16.44
C ILE A 312 -14.58 -40.03 17.56
N ILE A 313 -13.72 -39.02 17.49
CA ILE A 313 -13.76 -37.84 18.35
C ILE A 313 -15.05 -37.08 18.05
N CYS A 314 -15.87 -36.86 19.10
CA CYS A 314 -17.13 -36.11 19.10
C CYS A 314 -17.67 -35.69 17.72
N HIS A 315 -18.62 -36.45 17.19
CA HIS A 315 -19.29 -36.12 15.94
C HIS A 315 -20.75 -35.69 16.18
N GLU A 316 -21.31 -35.00 15.19
CA GLU A 316 -22.74 -34.70 15.10
C GLU A 316 -23.48 -35.92 14.51
N GLY A 317 -24.71 -36.20 14.97
CA GLY A 317 -25.54 -37.27 14.40
C GLY A 317 -25.26 -38.70 14.90
N PRO A 318 -25.86 -39.73 14.27
CA PRO A 318 -25.67 -41.14 14.64
C PRO A 318 -24.23 -41.59 14.37
N CYS A 319 -23.75 -42.57 15.15
CA CYS A 319 -22.43 -43.16 14.92
C CYS A 319 -22.41 -43.89 13.57
N PRO A 320 -21.29 -43.86 12.83
CA PRO A 320 -21.17 -44.66 11.62
C PRO A 320 -21.22 -46.15 11.97
N SER A 321 -21.65 -46.97 11.00
CA SER A 321 -21.64 -48.42 11.15
C SER A 321 -20.23 -48.94 11.45
N CYS A 322 -20.16 -50.08 12.14
CA CYS A 322 -18.88 -50.71 12.46
C CYS A 322 -18.06 -50.95 11.17
N PRO A 323 -16.80 -50.48 11.09
CA PRO A 323 -15.95 -50.66 9.91
C PRO A 323 -15.74 -52.13 9.51
N SER A 324 -15.87 -53.03 10.49
CA SER A 324 -15.75 -54.47 10.31
C SER A 324 -17.09 -55.19 10.16
N SER A 325 -18.22 -54.47 10.25
CA SER A 325 -19.54 -54.99 9.96
C SER A 325 -19.90 -54.73 8.50
N GLY A 326 -20.28 -55.80 7.79
CA GLY A 326 -20.66 -55.74 6.37
C GLY A 326 -19.89 -56.75 5.51
N PRO A 327 -20.09 -56.70 4.18
CA PRO A 327 -19.37 -57.56 3.25
C PRO A 327 -17.89 -57.16 3.22
N ARG A 328 -17.03 -58.07 3.65
CA ARG A 328 -15.57 -57.90 3.64
C ARG A 328 -14.97 -58.83 2.61
N SER A 329 -14.02 -58.32 1.83
CA SER A 329 -13.35 -59.13 0.80
C SER A 329 -12.23 -59.99 1.39
N CYS A 330 -11.94 -61.13 0.75
CA CYS A 330 -10.68 -61.87 0.99
C CYS A 330 -9.48 -60.92 0.92
N PRO A 331 -8.32 -61.29 1.51
CA PRO A 331 -7.07 -60.56 1.31
C PRO A 331 -6.74 -60.29 -0.16
N CYS A 332 -7.23 -61.12 -1.10
CA CYS A 332 -7.09 -60.98 -2.54
C CYS A 332 -8.09 -60.01 -3.23
N GLY A 333 -9.17 -59.58 -2.57
CA GLY A 333 -10.25 -58.78 -3.15
C GLY A 333 -11.31 -59.54 -3.97
N LYS A 334 -11.07 -60.80 -4.34
CA LYS A 334 -11.91 -61.57 -5.27
C LYS A 334 -13.25 -62.08 -4.70
N GLN A 335 -13.27 -62.50 -3.44
CA GLN A 335 -14.47 -63.05 -2.80
C GLN A 335 -14.94 -62.12 -1.70
N LEU A 336 -16.24 -61.80 -1.68
CA LEU A 336 -16.90 -61.06 -0.61
C LEU A 336 -17.57 -62.03 0.35
N CYS A 337 -17.31 -61.86 1.64
CA CYS A 337 -17.88 -62.66 2.71
C CYS A 337 -18.57 -61.75 3.74
N VAL A 338 -19.74 -62.14 4.21
CA VAL A 338 -20.42 -61.48 5.32
C VAL A 338 -20.15 -62.31 6.57
N ILE A 339 -19.09 -61.95 7.30
CA ILE A 339 -18.71 -62.61 8.55
C ILE A 339 -18.81 -61.63 9.73
N PRO A 340 -19.14 -62.10 10.95
CA PRO A 340 -19.27 -61.25 12.12
C PRO A 340 -18.04 -60.36 12.30
N CYS A 341 -18.24 -59.11 12.73
CA CYS A 341 -17.18 -58.11 12.87
C CYS A 341 -16.04 -58.53 13.82
N THR A 342 -16.26 -59.54 14.68
CA THR A 342 -15.25 -60.13 15.58
C THR A 342 -14.31 -61.13 14.91
N GLU A 343 -14.65 -61.63 13.72
CA GLU A 343 -13.88 -62.64 13.01
C GLU A 343 -13.07 -62.00 11.88
N SER A 344 -11.87 -62.52 11.62
CA SER A 344 -11.03 -62.07 10.50
C SER A 344 -11.36 -62.84 9.22
N VAL A 345 -11.42 -62.14 8.08
CA VAL A 345 -11.67 -62.79 6.77
C VAL A 345 -10.55 -63.78 6.46
N GLN A 346 -10.92 -65.01 6.12
CA GLN A 346 -9.99 -66.06 5.73
C GLN A 346 -9.53 -65.91 4.26
N PRO A 347 -8.34 -66.41 3.89
CA PRO A 347 -7.95 -66.45 2.50
C PRO A 347 -8.88 -67.40 1.73
N CYS A 348 -9.36 -66.99 0.55
CA CYS A 348 -10.35 -67.77 -0.21
C CYS A 348 -9.83 -69.06 -0.83
N GLY A 349 -8.52 -69.32 -0.77
CA GLY A 349 -7.88 -70.48 -1.38
C GLY A 349 -7.57 -70.35 -2.87
N ASP A 350 -8.17 -69.40 -3.59
CA ASP A 350 -7.85 -69.10 -4.99
C ASP A 350 -6.47 -68.48 -5.17
N THR A 351 -5.93 -68.50 -6.39
CA THR A 351 -4.73 -67.75 -6.75
C THR A 351 -4.94 -66.25 -6.48
N CYS A 352 -3.97 -65.60 -5.86
CA CYS A 352 -4.08 -64.20 -5.44
C CYS A 352 -4.30 -63.24 -6.61
N ASP A 353 -3.53 -63.40 -7.70
CA ASP A 353 -3.53 -62.58 -8.93
C ASP A 353 -3.43 -61.06 -8.74
N LYS A 354 -3.13 -60.60 -7.51
CA LYS A 354 -2.82 -59.21 -7.23
C LYS A 354 -1.58 -58.79 -8.01
N LEU A 355 -1.64 -57.59 -8.56
CA LEU A 355 -0.51 -56.99 -9.26
C LEU A 355 0.62 -56.72 -8.24
N LEU A 356 1.81 -57.20 -8.56
CA LEU A 356 3.01 -57.00 -7.74
C LEU A 356 3.50 -55.54 -7.86
N GLU A 357 4.36 -55.09 -6.94
CA GLU A 357 4.96 -53.74 -6.95
C GLU A 357 5.68 -53.41 -8.27
N CYS A 358 6.14 -54.42 -9.01
CA CYS A 358 6.75 -54.25 -10.33
C CYS A 358 5.75 -53.92 -11.46
N GLU A 359 4.44 -53.88 -11.17
CA GLU A 359 3.31 -53.60 -12.07
C GLU A 359 3.20 -54.47 -13.34
N LEU A 360 4.15 -55.36 -13.59
CA LEU A 360 4.21 -56.22 -14.78
C LEU A 360 3.81 -57.67 -14.49
N HIS A 361 3.90 -58.11 -13.24
CA HIS A 361 3.65 -59.50 -12.83
C HIS A 361 2.49 -59.59 -11.83
N ARG A 362 1.76 -60.70 -11.89
CA ARG A 362 0.66 -61.04 -10.96
C ARG A 362 1.11 -62.12 -9.98
N CYS A 363 0.65 -62.05 -8.74
CA CYS A 363 0.96 -63.01 -7.69
C CYS A 363 0.37 -64.40 -8.02
N SER A 364 1.24 -65.40 -8.21
CA SER A 364 0.87 -66.79 -8.51
C SER A 364 0.63 -67.64 -7.26
N GLN A 365 0.81 -67.09 -6.06
CA GLN A 365 0.54 -67.81 -4.82
C GLN A 365 -0.96 -67.89 -4.55
N ARG A 366 -1.39 -68.91 -3.80
CA ARG A 366 -2.75 -68.94 -3.22
C ARG A 366 -2.97 -67.72 -2.34
N CYS A 367 -4.23 -67.30 -2.21
CA CYS A 367 -4.64 -66.19 -1.37
C CYS A 367 -4.00 -66.35 0.01
N HIS A 368 -3.29 -65.32 0.42
CA HIS A 368 -2.46 -65.33 1.63
C HIS A 368 -2.66 -64.02 2.38
N TYR A 369 -2.29 -64.02 3.66
CA TYR A 369 -2.20 -62.80 4.45
C TYR A 369 -0.88 -62.07 4.16
N GLY A 370 -0.89 -60.74 4.26
CA GLY A 370 0.31 -59.91 4.05
C GLY A 370 0.62 -59.57 2.57
N PRO A 371 1.73 -58.88 2.31
CA PRO A 371 2.13 -58.43 0.97
C PRO A 371 2.56 -59.60 0.08
N CYS A 372 2.27 -59.52 -1.22
CA CYS A 372 2.69 -60.53 -2.20
C CYS A 372 4.22 -60.50 -2.39
N GLY A 373 4.85 -61.67 -2.49
CA GLY A 373 6.31 -61.79 -2.61
C GLY A 373 6.89 -61.15 -3.88
N LYS A 374 8.15 -60.70 -3.83
CA LYS A 374 8.86 -60.12 -4.98
C LYS A 374 9.20 -61.19 -6.02
N VAL A 375 9.28 -60.81 -7.29
CA VAL A 375 9.62 -61.72 -8.40
C VAL A 375 11.00 -62.33 -8.16
N SER A 376 11.08 -63.65 -8.06
CA SER A 376 12.34 -64.39 -8.03
C SER A 376 12.86 -64.56 -9.47
N ASN A 377 13.92 -63.81 -9.82
CA ASN A 377 14.67 -64.03 -11.06
C ASN A 377 15.35 -65.41 -11.02
N PHE A 378 14.76 -66.40 -11.66
CA PHE A 378 15.50 -67.59 -12.09
C PHE A 378 15.90 -67.39 -13.55
N LEU A 379 17.20 -67.19 -13.75
CA LEU A 379 17.87 -67.28 -15.05
C LEU A 379 18.03 -68.76 -15.42
N TYR A 380 17.80 -69.02 -16.72
CA TYR A 380 17.87 -70.27 -17.50
C TYR A 380 16.62 -71.15 -17.52
#